data_AF-A0A428VQV7-F1
#
_entry.id   AF-A0A428VQV7-F1
#
_cell.length_a   1.000
_cell.length_b   1.000
_cell.length_c   1.000
_cell.angle_alpha   90.00
_cell.angle_beta   90.00
_cell.angle_gamma   90.00
#
_symmetry.space_group_name_H-M   'P 1'
#
loop_
_entity.id
_entity.type
_entity.pdbx_description
1 polymer ?
#
loop_
_entity_poly.entity_id
_entity_poly.type
_entity_poly.pdbx_seq_one_letter_code
_entity_poly.pdbx_strand_id
1 'polypeptide(L)'
;PDNDDWIDRKRRVVERFSESSYLVGTRFRAKGTTFEASSPLDQCLYAAHGGSFPIRVEGAGVIGAVTVSGLAQAEDHAMVVEVLESFLAP
;
A
#
# COMPACT_ATOMS: atom_id res chain seq x y z
N PRO A 1 -0.15 -1.69 -18.77
CA PRO A 1 0.50 -0.37 -18.75
C PRO A 1 0.03 0.48 -17.57
N ASP A 2 -1.25 0.89 -17.52
CA ASP A 2 -1.74 1.75 -16.42
C ASP A 2 -1.70 1.05 -15.06
N ASN A 3 -2.07 -0.24 -15.01
CA ASN A 3 -2.02 -1.00 -13.77
C ASN A 3 -0.59 -1.22 -13.24
N ASP A 4 0.40 -1.29 -14.13
CA ASP A 4 1.81 -1.45 -13.77
C ASP A 4 2.32 -0.16 -13.09
N ASP A 5 1.94 1.00 -13.62
CA ASP A 5 2.25 2.30 -13.00
C ASP A 5 1.59 2.44 -11.62
N TRP A 6 0.34 1.99 -11.47
CA TRP A 6 -0.34 1.95 -10.16
C TRP A 6 0.37 1.03 -9.17
N ILE A 7 0.82 -0.14 -9.61
CA ILE A 7 1.58 -1.08 -8.79
C ILE A 7 2.86 -0.40 -8.27
N ASP A 8 3.62 0.24 -9.14
CA ASP A 8 4.86 0.91 -8.76
C ASP A 8 4.64 2.08 -7.80
N ARG A 9 3.61 2.90 -8.02
CA ARG A 9 3.28 4.04 -7.16
C ARG A 9 2.81 3.61 -5.77
N LYS A 10 2.00 2.55 -5.67
CA LYS A 10 1.56 1.98 -4.38
C LYS A 10 2.74 1.30 -3.65
N ARG A 11 3.58 0.54 -4.37
CA ARG A 11 4.77 -0.12 -3.82
C ARG A 11 5.75 0.88 -3.20
N ARG A 12 6.03 2.00 -3.86
CA ARG A 12 6.91 3.06 -3.34
C ARG A 12 6.43 3.66 -2.01
N VAL A 13 5.12 3.69 -1.77
CA VAL A 13 4.57 4.09 -0.47
C VAL A 13 4.98 3.08 0.61
N VAL A 14 4.87 1.78 0.35
CA VAL A 14 5.31 0.75 1.29
C VAL A 14 6.81 0.80 1.52
N GLU A 15 7.61 0.95 0.47
CA GLU A 15 9.08 1.05 0.59
C GLU A 15 9.50 2.25 1.44
N ARG A 16 8.80 3.39 1.31
CA ARG A 16 9.11 4.61 2.06
C ARG A 16 8.62 4.57 3.51
N PHE A 17 7.41 4.08 3.75
CA PHE A 17 6.75 4.17 5.05
C PHE A 17 6.80 2.87 5.85
N SER A 18 7.20 1.75 5.24
CA SER A 18 7.17 0.40 5.84
C SER A 18 5.79 0.00 6.40
N GLU A 19 4.74 0.54 5.81
CA GLU A 19 3.34 0.41 6.20
C GLU A 19 2.49 0.16 4.95
N SER A 20 1.30 -0.42 5.11
CA SER A 20 0.40 -0.62 3.97
C SER A 20 0.02 0.73 3.35
N SER A 21 -0.08 0.76 2.02
CA SER A 21 -0.47 1.97 1.30
C SER A 21 -1.85 2.48 1.72
N TYR A 22 -2.75 1.56 2.12
CA TYR A 22 -4.06 1.87 2.66
C TYR A 22 -4.00 2.58 4.02
N LEU A 23 -3.13 2.13 4.93
CA LEU A 23 -2.95 2.78 6.24
C LEU A 23 -2.43 4.20 6.08
N VAL A 24 -1.44 4.39 5.21
CA VAL A 24 -0.88 5.71 4.91
C VAL A 24 -1.98 6.64 4.41
N GLY A 25 -2.76 6.25 3.40
CA GLY A 25 -3.87 7.04 2.88
C GLY A 25 -4.95 7.33 3.94
N THR A 26 -5.28 6.34 4.78
CA THR A 26 -6.25 6.48 5.86
C THR A 26 -5.83 7.52 6.90
N ARG A 27 -4.54 7.64 7.21
CA ARG A 27 -4.05 8.67 8.14
C ARG A 27 -4.26 10.10 7.64
N PHE A 28 -4.20 10.33 6.33
CA PHE A 28 -4.53 11.64 5.75
C PHE A 28 -6.04 11.88 5.79
N ARG A 29 -6.85 10.87 5.43
CA ARG A 29 -8.32 10.96 5.52
C ARG A 29 -8.81 11.24 6.93
N ALA A 30 -8.20 10.61 7.93
CA ALA A 30 -8.50 10.84 9.34
C ALA A 30 -8.23 12.29 9.80
N LYS A 31 -7.33 13.00 9.11
CA LYS A 31 -7.04 14.43 9.33
C LYS A 31 -7.91 15.36 8.48
N GLY A 32 -8.89 14.83 7.76
CA GLY A 32 -9.78 15.61 6.87
C GLY A 32 -9.13 16.03 5.56
N THR A 33 -8.05 15.37 5.13
CA THR A 33 -7.36 15.66 3.86
C THR A 33 -7.09 14.38 3.05
N THR A 34 -6.38 14.47 1.94
CA THR A 34 -5.90 13.33 1.16
C THR A 34 -4.38 13.28 1.13
N PHE A 35 -3.82 12.13 0.75
CA PHE A 35 -2.38 12.00 0.56
C PHE A 35 -1.92 12.93 -0.55
N GLU A 36 -2.68 13.01 -1.64
CA GLU A 36 -2.40 13.89 -2.78
C GLU A 36 -2.36 15.35 -2.35
N ALA A 37 -3.35 15.80 -1.57
CA ALA A 37 -3.47 17.21 -1.20
C ALA A 37 -2.46 17.69 -0.15
N SER A 38 -1.87 16.79 0.64
CA SER A 38 -1.09 17.19 1.82
C SER A 38 0.24 16.46 2.00
N SER A 39 0.54 15.46 1.19
CA SER A 39 1.87 14.85 1.16
C SER A 39 2.83 15.74 0.37
N PRO A 40 4.08 15.94 0.83
CA PRO A 40 5.11 16.64 0.07
C PRO A 40 5.70 15.77 -1.07
N LEU A 41 5.19 14.54 -1.25
CA LEU A 41 5.71 13.58 -2.22
C LEU A 41 5.06 13.78 -3.58
N ASP A 42 5.84 13.55 -4.63
CA ASP A 42 5.35 13.60 -6.01
C ASP A 42 4.28 12.53 -6.24
N GLN A 43 3.07 12.98 -6.55
CA GLN A 43 1.91 12.12 -6.78
C GLN A 43 2.08 11.24 -8.02
N CYS A 44 2.91 11.65 -8.99
CA CYS A 44 3.26 10.81 -10.14
C CYS A 44 4.09 9.59 -9.72
N LEU A 45 4.79 9.67 -8.58
CA LEU A 45 5.65 8.61 -8.09
C LEU A 45 5.07 7.84 -6.90
N TYR A 46 4.12 8.42 -6.16
CA TYR A 46 3.54 7.84 -4.96
C TYR A 46 2.01 7.89 -4.98
N ALA A 47 1.37 6.76 -4.64
CA ALA A 47 -0.08 6.67 -4.51
C ALA A 47 -0.44 5.92 -3.23
N ALA A 48 -0.92 6.63 -2.21
CA ALA A 48 -1.36 6.02 -0.94
C ALA A 48 -2.80 5.49 -1.02
N HIS A 49 -3.06 4.71 -2.06
CA HIS A 49 -4.30 3.97 -2.26
C HIS A 49 -4.07 2.53 -1.85
N GLY A 50 -5.09 1.87 -1.30
CA GLY A 50 -5.00 0.47 -0.89
C GLY A 50 -4.60 -0.48 -2.01
N GLY A 51 -4.01 -1.60 -1.61
CA GLY A 51 -3.49 -2.61 -2.53
C GLY A 51 -2.02 -2.93 -2.37
N SER A 52 -1.20 -2.18 -1.63
CA SER A 52 0.19 -2.57 -1.36
C SER A 52 0.42 -2.79 0.14
N PHE A 53 1.11 -3.88 0.49
CA PHE A 53 1.30 -4.32 1.87
C PHE A 53 2.74 -4.84 2.11
N PRO A 54 3.40 -4.47 3.23
CA PRO A 54 4.78 -4.87 3.50
C PRO A 54 4.92 -6.37 3.79
N ILE A 55 5.92 -7.02 3.19
CA ILE A 55 6.35 -8.37 3.55
C ILE A 55 7.42 -8.23 4.64
N ARG A 56 7.08 -8.68 5.85
CA ARG A 56 7.96 -8.62 7.01
C ARG A 56 8.48 -10.01 7.35
N VAL A 57 9.80 -10.11 7.52
CA VAL A 57 10.47 -11.34 7.94
C VAL A 57 11.10 -11.12 9.31
N GLU A 58 10.91 -12.08 10.21
CA GLU A 58 11.48 -12.05 11.55
C GLU A 58 13.01 -11.93 11.48
N GLY A 59 13.57 -11.00 12.26
CA GLY A 59 15.01 -10.71 12.25
C GLY A 59 15.54 -9.90 11.05
N ALA A 60 14.78 -9.77 9.94
CA ALA A 60 15.21 -9.03 8.75
C ALA A 60 14.43 -7.72 8.50
N GLY A 61 13.27 -7.54 9.12
CA GLY A 61 12.43 -6.36 8.93
C GLY A 61 11.57 -6.47 7.65
N VAL A 62 11.27 -5.32 7.02
CA VAL A 62 10.48 -5.30 5.77
C VAL A 62 11.43 -5.53 4.59
N ILE A 63 11.19 -6.60 3.83
CA ILE A 63 12.07 -7.02 2.71
C ILE A 63 11.47 -6.71 1.33
N GLY A 64 10.23 -6.24 1.29
CA GLY A 64 9.51 -5.95 0.06
C GLY A 64 8.04 -5.66 0.30
N ALA A 65 7.27 -5.66 -0.79
CA ALA A 65 5.83 -5.45 -0.73
C ALA A 65 5.11 -6.39 -1.71
N VAL A 66 3.93 -6.87 -1.31
CA VAL A 66 2.96 -7.49 -2.22
C VAL A 66 1.97 -6.41 -2.66
N THR A 67 1.64 -6.37 -3.95
CA THR A 67 0.77 -5.32 -4.50
C THR A 67 -0.30 -5.89 -5.42
N VAL A 68 -1.55 -5.48 -5.19
CA VAL A 68 -2.73 -5.69 -6.01
C VAL A 68 -3.23 -4.33 -6.52
N SER A 69 -3.70 -4.32 -7.76
CA SER A 69 -4.31 -3.15 -8.36
C SER A 69 -5.35 -3.57 -9.37
N GLY A 70 -6.53 -2.94 -9.31
CA GLY A 70 -7.62 -3.14 -10.26
C GLY A 70 -9.02 -3.08 -9.64
N LEU A 71 -9.15 -3.17 -8.32
CA LEU A 71 -10.42 -3.07 -7.59
C LEU A 71 -10.56 -1.70 -6.91
N ALA A 72 -11.66 -1.50 -6.14
CA ALA A 72 -11.72 -0.35 -5.25
C ALA A 72 -10.64 -0.46 -4.17
N GLN A 73 -10.07 0.66 -3.73
CA GLN A 73 -8.87 0.64 -2.86
C GLN A 73 -9.01 -0.20 -1.58
N ALA A 74 -10.22 -0.27 -1.01
CA ALA A 74 -10.48 -1.06 0.19
C ALA A 74 -10.52 -2.56 -0.12
N GLU A 75 -11.01 -2.93 -1.30
CA GLU A 75 -11.06 -4.31 -1.79
C GLU A 75 -9.66 -4.79 -2.19
N ASP A 76 -8.90 -3.96 -2.91
CA ASP A 76 -7.48 -4.21 -3.21
C ASP A 76 -6.69 -4.50 -1.92
N HIS A 77 -6.92 -3.72 -0.85
CA HIS A 77 -6.28 -3.94 0.44
C HIS A 77 -6.77 -5.21 1.13
N ALA A 78 -8.08 -5.43 1.17
CA ALA A 78 -8.68 -6.61 1.80
C ALA A 78 -8.20 -7.90 1.14
N MET A 79 -8.12 -7.94 -0.19
CA MET A 79 -7.62 -9.11 -0.94
C MET A 79 -6.19 -9.46 -0.55
N VAL A 80 -5.30 -8.46 -0.42
CA VAL A 80 -3.91 -8.71 -0.01
C VAL A 80 -3.85 -9.25 1.42
N VAL A 81 -4.63 -8.67 2.34
CA VAL A 81 -4.68 -9.12 3.73
C VAL A 81 -5.21 -10.55 3.82
N GLU A 82 -6.31 -10.86 3.14
CA GLU A 82 -6.91 -12.21 3.12
C GLU A 82 -5.92 -13.26 2.62
N VAL A 83 -5.19 -12.98 1.53
CA VAL A 83 -4.17 -13.90 1.00
C VAL A 83 -3.02 -14.10 2.00
N LEU A 84 -2.55 -13.02 2.64
CA LEU A 84 -1.48 -13.12 3.64
C LEU A 84 -1.93 -13.91 4.87
N GLU A 85 -3.15 -13.66 5.36
CA GLU A 85 -3.73 -14.40 6.48
C GLU A 85 -3.88 -15.89 6.14
N SER A 86 -4.38 -16.21 4.93
CA SER A 86 -4.48 -17.59 4.45
C SER A 86 -3.11 -18.26 4.28
N PHE A 87 -2.09 -17.53 3.84
CA PHE A 87 -0.73 -18.06 3.65
C PHE A 87 -0.01 -18.32 4.98
N LEU A 88 -0.29 -17.50 6.00
CA LEU A 88 0.27 -17.61 7.33
C LEU A 88 -0.54 -18.54 8.26
N ALA A 89 -1.70 -19.03 7.82
CA ALA A 89 -2.50 -19.97 8.57
C ALA A 89 -1.73 -21.29 8.79
N PRO A 90 -1.93 -21.98 9.95
CA PRO A 90 -1.25 -23.23 10.28
C PRO A 90 -1.55 -24.40 9.33
#